data_AF-A0A533Z4H0-F1
#
_entry.id   AF-A0A533Z4H0-F1
#
_cell.length_a   1.000
_cell.length_b   1.000
_cell.length_c   1.000
_cell.angle_alpha   90.00
_cell.angle_beta   90.00
_cell.angle_gamma   90.00
#
_symmetry.space_group_name_H-M   'P 1'
#
loop_
_entity.id
_entity.type
_entity.pdbx_description
1 polymer ?
#
loop_
_entity_poly.entity_id
_entity_poly.type
_entity_poly.pdbx_seq_one_letter_code
_entity_poly.pdbx_strand_id
1 'polypeptide(L)' 'MSILANKDTRVVIQGGAAGLNAARRMAEFCYMIKRPLNVDAFVYPPDAGKTNEVPYGSGLLMTPVYKSVAEATSNHPQ' A
#
# COMPACT_ATOMS: atom_id res chain seq x y z
N MET A 1 -20.42 12.06 0.45
CA MET A 1 -20.12 10.62 0.65
C MET A 1 -19.64 10.05 -0.66
N SER A 2 -18.57 9.27 -0.65
CA SER A 2 -18.22 8.38 -1.77
C SER A 2 -18.91 7.04 -1.54
N ILE A 3 -19.12 6.30 -2.63
CA ILE A 3 -19.91 5.06 -2.62
C ILE A 3 -19.11 3.78 -2.37
N LEU A 4 -17.77 3.82 -2.55
CA LEU A 4 -16.90 2.63 -2.45
C LEU A 4 -15.60 2.93 -1.71
N ALA A 5 -14.79 3.87 -2.19
CA ALA A 5 -13.53 4.25 -1.55
C ALA A 5 -13.69 5.56 -0.79
N ASN A 6 -13.40 5.58 0.51
CA ASN A 6 -13.54 6.74 1.39
C ASN A 6 -12.22 7.03 2.12
N LYS A 7 -12.27 7.92 3.11
CA LYS A 7 -11.06 8.37 3.82
C LYS A 7 -10.50 7.35 4.82
N ASP A 8 -11.23 6.27 5.06
CA ASP A 8 -10.89 5.19 6.00
C ASP A 8 -10.52 3.90 5.25
N THR A 9 -10.57 3.93 3.91
CA THR A 9 -10.20 2.78 3.07
C THR A 9 -8.70 2.50 3.19
N ARG A 10 -8.39 1.26 3.63
CA ARG A 10 -7.05 0.65 3.58
C ARG A 10 -7.00 -0.38 2.46
N VAL A 11 -5.83 -0.55 1.84
CA VAL A 11 -5.67 -1.48 0.72
C VAL A 11 -4.44 -2.36 0.85
N VAL A 12 -4.57 -3.57 0.30
CA VAL A 12 -3.48 -4.48 0.00
C VAL A 12 -3.34 -4.58 -1.51
N ILE A 13 -2.14 -4.37 -2.04
CA ILE A 13 -1.89 -4.43 -3.49
C ILE A 13 -1.33 -5.81 -3.85
N GLN A 14 -2.04 -6.53 -4.70
CA GLN A 14 -1.56 -7.80 -5.27
C GLN A 14 -0.80 -7.52 -6.57
N GLY A 15 0.53 -7.53 -6.51
CA GLY A 15 1.38 -7.28 -7.67
C GLY A 15 2.78 -6.76 -7.33
N GLY A 16 3.72 -6.99 -8.24
CA GLY A 16 5.11 -6.54 -8.13
C GLY A 16 5.31 -5.08 -8.59
N ALA A 17 6.21 -4.84 -9.55
CA ALA A 17 6.58 -3.50 -10.00
C ALA A 17 5.39 -2.62 -10.46
N ALA A 18 4.39 -3.20 -11.13
CA ALA A 18 3.19 -2.48 -11.52
C ALA A 18 2.38 -2.00 -10.30
N GLY A 19 2.25 -2.86 -9.29
CA GLY A 19 1.61 -2.51 -8.02
C GLY A 19 2.37 -1.41 -7.29
N LEU A 20 3.70 -1.47 -7.28
CA LEU A 20 4.54 -0.43 -6.67
C LEU A 20 4.34 0.92 -7.36
N ASN A 21 4.30 0.96 -8.70
CA ASN A 21 4.01 2.20 -9.43
C ASN A 21 2.62 2.76 -9.12
N ALA A 22 1.61 1.90 -8.98
CA ALA A 22 0.28 2.32 -8.55
C ALA A 22 0.33 2.92 -7.12
N ALA A 23 1.03 2.27 -6.18
CA ALA A 23 1.18 2.76 -4.82
C ALA A 23 1.85 4.15 -4.76
N ARG A 24 2.84 4.42 -5.62
CA ARG A 24 3.47 5.75 -5.73
C ARG A 24 2.46 6.83 -6.10
N ARG A 25 1.58 6.56 -7.08
CA ARG A 25 0.50 7.48 -7.48
C ARG A 25 -0.55 7.64 -6.38
N MET A 26 -0.88 6.57 -5.67
CA MET A 26 -1.76 6.63 -4.51
C MET A 26 -1.15 7.46 -3.36
N ALA A 27 0.16 7.36 -3.15
CA ALA A 27 0.89 8.15 -2.16
C ALA A 27 0.87 9.65 -2.47
N GLU A 28 1.09 10.02 -3.74
CA GLU A 28 0.94 11.41 -4.22
C GLU A 28 -0.46 11.96 -3.91
N PHE A 29 -1.51 11.18 -4.19
CA PHE A 29 -2.88 11.56 -3.89
C PHE A 29 -3.12 11.70 -2.39
N CYS A 30 -2.70 10.72 -1.58
CA CYS A 30 -2.85 10.76 -0.12
C CYS A 30 -2.15 11.98 0.48
N TYR A 31 -0.94 12.30 0.01
CA TYR A 31 -0.20 13.48 0.43
C TYR A 31 -0.94 14.78 0.09
N MET A 32 -1.44 14.90 -1.16
CA MET A 32 -2.21 16.06 -1.61
C MET A 32 -3.44 16.32 -0.74
N ILE A 33 -4.14 15.27 -0.31
CA ILE A 33 -5.33 15.39 0.55
C ILE A 33 -5.01 15.39 2.06
N LYS A 34 -3.73 15.48 2.44
CA LYS A 34 -3.24 15.48 3.83
C LYS A 34 -3.70 14.25 4.63
N ARG A 35 -3.61 13.07 4.01
CA ARG A 35 -3.94 11.78 4.63
C ARG A 35 -2.75 10.83 4.60
N PRO A 36 -2.61 9.93 5.59
CA PRO A 36 -1.57 8.92 5.57
C PRO A 36 -1.71 8.02 4.33
N LEU A 37 -0.61 7.38 3.92
CA LEU A 37 -0.64 6.37 2.87
C LEU A 37 -1.67 5.29 3.23
N ASN A 38 -2.54 4.98 2.28
CA ASN A 38 -3.62 4.01 2.44
C ASN A 38 -3.24 2.58 2.01
N VAL A 39 -2.04 2.39 1.47
CA VAL A 39 -1.48 1.08 1.11
C VAL A 39 -0.77 0.53 2.35
N ASP A 40 -1.29 -0.55 2.90
CA ASP A 40 -0.74 -1.17 4.12
C ASP A 40 0.28 -2.26 3.79
N ALA A 41 0.07 -3.00 2.70
CA ALA A 41 0.94 -4.11 2.31
C ALA A 41 0.87 -4.43 0.81
N PHE A 42 1.91 -5.13 0.33
CA PHE A 42 1.92 -5.81 -0.96
C PHE A 42 1.80 -7.31 -0.78
N VAL A 43 1.17 -7.98 -1.75
CA VAL A 43 1.19 -9.43 -1.89
C VAL A 43 1.85 -9.76 -3.22
N TYR A 44 3.07 -10.27 -3.15
CA TYR A 44 3.82 -10.69 -4.33
C TYR A 44 4.78 -11.82 -3.94
N PRO A 45 4.38 -13.10 -4.17
CA PRO A 45 5.16 -14.26 -3.74
C PRO A 45 6.64 -14.26 -4.12
N PRO A 46 7.06 -13.78 -5.31
CA PRO A 46 8.48 -13.75 -5.69
C PRO A 46 9.37 -12.85 -4.82
N ASP A 47 8.81 -11.80 -4.22
CA ASP A 47 9.55 -10.83 -3.39
C ASP A 47 9.11 -10.86 -1.92
N ALA A 48 8.46 -11.94 -1.48
CA ALA A 48 8.00 -12.09 -0.11
C ALA A 48 9.15 -11.93 0.89
N GLY A 49 8.91 -11.15 1.95
CA GLY A 49 9.91 -10.83 2.97
C GLY A 49 10.75 -9.58 2.67
N LYS A 50 10.61 -8.98 1.48
CA LYS A 50 11.19 -7.67 1.17
C LYS A 50 10.26 -6.54 1.62
N THR A 51 10.80 -5.33 1.63
CA THR A 51 10.06 -4.09 1.84
C THR A 51 10.18 -3.20 0.61
N ASN A 52 9.06 -2.67 0.15
CA ASN A 52 9.01 -1.69 -0.92
C ASN A 52 9.09 -0.27 -0.36
N GLU A 53 9.84 0.58 -1.05
CA GLU A 53 9.93 2.01 -0.73
C GLU A 53 8.92 2.80 -1.57
N VAL A 54 8.00 3.47 -0.87
CA VAL A 54 6.97 4.33 -1.49
C VAL A 54 7.26 5.78 -1.09
N PRO A 55 7.60 6.66 -2.04
CA PRO A 55 7.74 8.09 -1.78
C PRO A 55 6.42 8.70 -1.32
N TYR A 56 6.48 9.52 -0.26
CA TYR A 56 5.35 10.24 0.30
C TYR A 56 5.79 11.66 0.69
N GLY A 57 5.39 12.65 -0.11
CA GLY A 57 5.91 14.00 0.01
C GLY A 57 7.42 14.03 -0.24
N SER A 58 8.19 14.50 0.75
CA SER A 58 9.66 14.49 0.73
C SER A 58 10.28 13.24 1.38
N GLY A 59 9.47 12.34 1.96
CA GLY A 59 9.93 11.16 2.68
C GLY A 59 9.74 9.85 1.91
N LEU A 60 10.30 8.77 2.45
CA LEU A 60 10.08 7.39 1.99
C LEU A 60 9.35 6.60 3.07
N LEU A 61 8.31 5.86 2.67
CA LEU A 61 7.57 4.94 3.53
C LEU A 61 7.89 3.50 3.14
N MET A 62 8.20 2.68 4.14
CA MET A 62 8.50 1.26 3.97
C MET A 62 7.20 0.47 4.04
N THR A 63 6.86 -0.27 2.99
CA THR A 63 5.65 -1.11 2.92
C THR A 63 6.05 -2.58 2.77
N PRO A 64 5.59 -3.49 3.65
CA PRO A 64 5.98 -4.89 3.60
C PRO A 64 5.41 -5.63 2.38
N VAL A 65 6.14 -6.64 1.91
CA VAL A 65 5.70 -7.57 0.85
C VAL A 65 5.52 -8.96 1.44
N TYR A 66 4.30 -9.47 1.39
CA TYR A 66 3.94 -10.80 1.88
C TYR A 66 3.79 -11.82 0.76
N LYS A 67 3.84 -13.10 1.12
CA LYS A 67 3.67 -14.21 0.18
C LYS A 67 2.20 -14.42 -0.19
N SER A 68 1.29 -14.15 0.74
CA SER A 68 -0.14 -14.42 0.55
C SER A 68 -1.03 -13.31 1.12
N VAL A 69 -2.26 -13.24 0.63
CA VAL A 69 -3.27 -12.32 1.15
C VAL A 69 -3.60 -12.64 2.61
N ALA A 70 -3.70 -13.92 2.97
CA ALA A 70 -3.98 -14.34 4.34
C ALA A 70 -2.93 -13.81 5.34
N GLU A 71 -1.65 -13.84 4.95
CA GLU A 71 -0.54 -13.31 5.74
C GLU A 71 -0.60 -11.78 5.85
N ALA A 72 -0.89 -11.08 4.75
CA ALA A 72 -1.06 -9.64 4.75
C ALA A 72 -2.22 -9.20 5.65
N THR A 73 -3.39 -9.84 5.53
CA THR A 73 -4.58 -9.50 6.33
C THR A 73 -4.43 -9.87 7.80
N SER A 74 -3.64 -10.91 8.13
CA SER A 74 -3.36 -11.26 9.53
C SER A 74 -2.47 -10.22 10.22
N ASN A 75 -1.52 -9.62 9.49
CA ASN A 75 -0.65 -8.56 10.00
C ASN A 75 -1.28 -7.15 9.93
N HIS A 76 -2.29 -6.97 9.08
CA HIS A 76 -3.00 -5.70 8.85
C HIS A 76 -4.52 -5.94 8.85
N PRO A 77 -5.17 -6.07 10.02
CA PRO A 77 -6.59 -6.43 10.13
C PRO A 77 -7.57 -5.26 9.90
N GLN A 78 -7.07 -4.02 9.78
CA GLN A 78 -7.86 -2.80 9.60
C GLN A 78 -8.55 -2.66 8.24
#